data_AF-A0A9J9FXQ8-F1
#
_entry.id   AF-A0A9J9FXQ8-F1
#
_cell.length_a   1.000
_cell.length_b   1.000
_cell.length_c   1.000
_cell.angle_alpha   90.00
_cell.angle_beta   90.00
_cell.angle_gamma   90.00
#
_symmetry.space_group_name_H-M   'P 1'
#
loop_
_entity.id
_entity.type
_entity.pdbx_description
1 polymer ?
#
loop_
_entity_poly.entity_id
_entity_poly.type
_entity_poly.pdbx_seq_one_letter_code
_entity_poly.pdbx_strand_id
1 'polypeptide(L)'
;MLVLGLGASGLAMARWCVRCGAQVTVADTRSSPPQLAVLRAELPQVEFIAGAFDETLVQGRALHAVYRSPGLSPNEIAPVVIAARARQISVEGELGLYAQALRELRAGQGYAPAVLAITGTNGKTTVTSLTGLLVECADKRVAVAGNIGPTLLDTLAQHIDAGTLPEVWVLELSSFQLDGVQGFEPTAAAVLNITQDHLDWHGSLQAYAQAKGRIFGETGLMVLNREDAEVMALLPPPVRVKLQKPQLRAHVTFGGDMPQRPGDFGIEVVSGMAWLVRAHEADETAKRGKAQDAELHIQRLMPADALRIRGRHNAINALAALALAQAAGCPLAPMLYGLREYRGEPHRVESVGIVREVEYFDDSKGTNVGATVAALTGLGADRRLVVILGGDGKGQDFSPLAAPVARYARAVVLIGRDAPQIRAALQGCGVPLQDAATLPEAVQLATQRAHAGDAVLLSPACASLDMFDNYAHRARVFCEAVQALAEDAGQTLEGGTA
;
A
#
# COMPACT_ATOMS: atom_id res chain seq x y z
N MET A 1 -6.26 -23.95 -17.69
CA MET A 1 -5.57 -22.74 -17.19
C MET A 1 -4.29 -23.18 -16.52
N LEU A 2 -3.22 -22.42 -16.69
CA LEU A 2 -1.96 -22.62 -15.96
C LEU A 2 -1.81 -21.48 -14.94
N VAL A 3 -1.56 -21.80 -13.68
CA VAL A 3 -1.25 -20.83 -12.63
C VAL A 3 0.21 -20.98 -12.22
N LEU A 4 0.99 -19.90 -12.30
CA LEU A 4 2.39 -19.85 -11.90
C LEU A 4 2.53 -19.26 -10.49
N GLY A 5 3.15 -20.02 -9.60
CA GLY A 5 3.35 -19.71 -8.18
C GLY A 5 2.08 -19.95 -7.38
N LEU A 6 2.15 -20.80 -6.35
CA LEU A 6 1.00 -21.12 -5.49
C LEU A 6 0.75 -19.99 -4.47
N GLY A 7 1.14 -20.10 -3.19
CA GLY A 7 0.90 -19.00 -2.24
C GLY A 7 -0.57 -18.54 -2.16
N ALA A 8 -0.83 -17.36 -1.60
CA ALA A 8 -2.20 -16.86 -1.40
C ALA A 8 -2.89 -16.51 -2.74
N SER A 9 -2.30 -15.63 -3.55
CA SER A 9 -2.88 -15.23 -4.83
C SER A 9 -3.00 -16.40 -5.82
N GLY A 10 -2.02 -17.29 -5.89
CA GLY A 10 -2.09 -18.46 -6.78
C GLY A 10 -3.18 -19.44 -6.37
N LEU A 11 -3.37 -19.68 -5.07
CA LEU A 11 -4.49 -20.48 -4.58
C LEU A 11 -5.84 -19.81 -4.92
N ALA A 12 -5.98 -18.50 -4.71
CA ALA A 12 -7.19 -17.76 -5.04
C ALA A 12 -7.53 -17.82 -6.54
N MET A 13 -6.53 -17.67 -7.41
CA MET A 13 -6.70 -17.82 -8.87
C MET A 13 -7.07 -19.26 -9.25
N ALA A 14 -6.47 -20.27 -8.61
CA ALA A 14 -6.80 -21.68 -8.85
C ALA A 14 -8.26 -21.98 -8.45
N ARG A 15 -8.69 -21.56 -7.25
CA ARG A 15 -10.08 -21.65 -6.78
C ARG A 15 -11.03 -20.98 -7.76
N TRP A 16 -10.72 -19.76 -8.18
CA TRP A 16 -11.54 -19.00 -9.12
C TRP A 16 -11.66 -19.69 -10.48
N CYS A 17 -10.55 -20.16 -11.04
CA CYS A 17 -10.57 -20.87 -12.33
C CYS A 17 -11.38 -22.17 -12.26
N VAL A 18 -11.23 -22.94 -11.18
CA VAL A 18 -12.04 -24.15 -10.94
C VAL A 18 -13.52 -23.80 -10.80
N ARG A 19 -13.85 -22.72 -10.06
CA ARG A 19 -15.23 -22.22 -9.92
C ARG A 19 -15.86 -21.91 -11.28
N CYS A 20 -15.08 -21.35 -12.21
CA CYS A 20 -15.51 -21.12 -13.59
C CYS A 20 -15.52 -22.38 -14.47
N GLY A 21 -15.32 -23.57 -13.90
CA GLY A 21 -15.35 -24.86 -14.61
C GLY A 21 -14.08 -25.19 -15.40
N ALA A 22 -12.98 -24.47 -15.17
CA ALA A 22 -11.75 -24.73 -15.89
C ALA A 22 -10.96 -25.92 -15.32
N GLN A 23 -10.28 -26.66 -16.20
CA GLN A 23 -9.18 -27.55 -15.78
C GLN A 23 -7.95 -26.71 -15.46
N VAL A 24 -7.37 -26.91 -14.29
CA VAL A 24 -6.29 -26.06 -13.76
C VAL A 24 -5.06 -26.91 -13.45
N THR A 25 -3.91 -26.42 -13.90
CA THR A 25 -2.58 -26.86 -13.47
C THR A 25 -1.95 -25.71 -12.69
N VAL A 26 -1.39 -25.98 -11.52
CA VAL A 26 -0.58 -25.03 -10.74
C VAL A 26 0.88 -25.47 -10.81
N ALA A 27 1.78 -24.57 -11.19
CA ALA A 27 3.22 -24.79 -11.19
C ALA A 27 3.90 -23.90 -10.14
N ASP A 28 4.87 -24.43 -9.39
CA ASP A 28 5.71 -23.65 -8.47
C ASP A 28 7.16 -24.16 -8.54
N THR A 29 8.13 -23.25 -8.39
CA THR A 29 9.55 -23.61 -8.39
C THR A 29 9.95 -24.45 -7.17
N ARG A 30 9.16 -24.39 -6.09
CA ARG A 30 9.36 -25.16 -4.87
C ARG A 30 8.57 -26.47 -4.95
N SER A 31 9.13 -27.54 -4.37
CA SER A 31 8.43 -28.81 -4.19
C SER A 31 7.36 -28.79 -3.10
N SER A 32 7.50 -27.88 -2.13
CA SER A 32 6.57 -27.70 -1.01
C SER A 32 6.31 -26.20 -0.75
N PRO A 33 5.67 -25.49 -1.68
CA PRO A 33 5.34 -24.08 -1.51
C PRO A 33 4.24 -23.90 -0.44
N PRO A 34 4.13 -22.69 0.14
CA PRO A 34 2.99 -22.33 0.98
C PRO A 34 1.67 -22.64 0.27
N GLN A 35 0.65 -23.05 1.03
CA GLN A 35 -0.68 -23.41 0.55
C GLN A 35 -0.80 -24.72 -0.25
N LEU A 36 0.28 -25.50 -0.46
CA LEU A 36 0.17 -26.78 -1.19
C LEU A 36 -0.77 -27.80 -0.50
N ALA A 37 -0.70 -27.91 0.83
CA ALA A 37 -1.59 -28.78 1.58
C ALA A 37 -3.07 -28.36 1.42
N VAL A 38 -3.33 -27.05 1.46
CA VAL A 38 -4.67 -26.47 1.29
C VAL A 38 -5.18 -26.71 -0.14
N LEU A 39 -4.35 -26.47 -1.16
CA LEU A 39 -4.68 -26.75 -2.56
C LEU A 39 -5.11 -28.22 -2.75
N ARG A 40 -4.34 -29.17 -2.21
CA ARG A 40 -4.63 -30.60 -2.34
C ARG A 40 -5.91 -31.02 -1.59
N ALA A 41 -6.18 -30.39 -0.45
CA ALA A 41 -7.37 -30.68 0.34
C ALA A 41 -8.64 -30.12 -0.31
N GLU A 42 -8.60 -28.89 -0.81
CA GLU A 42 -9.78 -28.20 -1.35
C GLU A 42 -10.01 -28.47 -2.84
N LEU A 43 -8.95 -28.65 -3.61
CA LEU A 43 -8.97 -28.76 -5.06
C LEU A 43 -8.18 -30.00 -5.54
N PRO A 44 -8.55 -31.23 -5.14
CA PRO A 44 -7.82 -32.46 -5.51
C PRO A 44 -7.75 -32.73 -7.02
N GLN A 45 -8.62 -32.10 -7.80
CA GLN A 45 -8.64 -32.15 -9.26
C GLN A 45 -7.56 -31.27 -9.93
N VAL A 46 -6.90 -30.38 -9.19
CA VAL A 46 -5.85 -29.51 -9.72
C VAL A 46 -4.53 -30.25 -9.79
N GLU A 47 -3.93 -30.29 -10.98
CA GLU A 47 -2.58 -30.84 -11.17
C GLU A 47 -1.55 -29.87 -10.56
N PHE A 48 -0.65 -30.37 -9.71
CA PHE A 48 0.47 -29.58 -9.19
C PHE A 48 1.80 -30.05 -9.77
N ILE A 49 2.57 -29.12 -10.33
CA ILE A 49 3.89 -29.37 -10.92
C ILE A 49 4.94 -28.58 -10.14
N ALA A 50 5.92 -29.28 -9.58
CA ALA A 50 7.10 -28.65 -8.99
C ALA A 50 8.24 -28.63 -10.00
N GLY A 51 8.91 -27.49 -10.14
CA GLY A 51 10.08 -27.37 -11.02
C GLY A 51 10.26 -25.97 -11.61
N ALA A 52 11.31 -25.82 -12.42
CA ALA A 52 11.59 -24.55 -13.08
C ALA A 52 10.45 -24.12 -14.01
N PHE A 53 10.27 -22.80 -14.14
CA PHE A 53 9.33 -22.24 -15.11
C PHE A 53 9.96 -22.19 -16.50
N ASP A 54 9.83 -23.29 -17.24
CA ASP A 54 10.31 -23.41 -18.62
C ASP A 54 9.17 -23.58 -19.62
N GLU A 55 9.51 -23.62 -20.91
CA GLU A 55 8.57 -23.75 -22.01
C GLU A 55 7.74 -25.05 -21.99
N THR A 56 8.18 -26.09 -21.28
CA THR A 56 7.47 -27.38 -21.22
C THR A 56 6.13 -27.28 -20.49
N LEU A 57 5.97 -26.26 -19.63
CA LEU A 57 4.69 -25.94 -18.99
C LEU A 57 3.62 -25.45 -20.00
N VAL A 58 4.02 -25.08 -21.20
CA VAL A 58 3.13 -24.60 -22.27
C VAL A 58 3.10 -25.58 -23.45
N GLN A 59 4.23 -26.19 -23.79
CA GLN A 59 4.35 -27.08 -24.94
C GLN A 59 3.45 -28.32 -24.81
N GLY A 60 2.75 -28.65 -25.90
CA GLY A 60 1.87 -29.82 -25.95
C GLY A 60 0.59 -29.72 -25.11
N ARG A 61 0.36 -28.61 -24.40
CA ARG A 61 -0.83 -28.40 -23.56
C ARG A 61 -1.82 -27.45 -24.24
N ALA A 62 -3.11 -27.79 -24.18
CA ALA A 62 -4.20 -26.93 -24.65
C ALA A 62 -4.57 -25.91 -23.56
N LEU A 63 -3.80 -24.81 -23.49
CA LEU A 63 -4.01 -23.74 -22.50
C LEU A 63 -4.79 -22.58 -23.13
N HIS A 64 -5.76 -22.05 -22.38
CA HIS A 64 -6.49 -20.82 -22.73
C HIS A 64 -5.81 -19.57 -22.17
N ALA A 65 -5.29 -19.65 -20.95
CA ALA A 65 -4.61 -18.55 -20.26
C ALA A 65 -3.55 -19.08 -19.29
N VAL A 66 -2.56 -18.23 -19.03
CA VAL A 66 -1.57 -18.36 -17.96
C VAL A 66 -1.81 -17.23 -16.95
N TYR A 67 -1.92 -17.58 -15.68
CA TYR A 67 -2.05 -16.63 -14.59
C TYR A 67 -0.78 -16.65 -13.73
N ARG A 68 -0.25 -15.49 -13.36
CA ARG A 68 0.97 -15.39 -12.54
C ARG A 68 0.71 -14.75 -11.19
N SER A 69 1.29 -15.34 -10.15
CA SER A 69 1.37 -14.72 -8.83
C SER A 69 2.26 -13.47 -8.90
N PRO A 70 1.89 -12.37 -8.21
CA PRO A 70 2.58 -11.08 -8.34
C PRO A 70 4.03 -11.11 -7.86
N GLY A 71 4.38 -11.97 -6.90
CA GLY A 71 5.74 -12.06 -6.35
C GLY A 71 6.78 -12.70 -7.29
N LEU A 72 6.36 -13.29 -8.40
CA LEU A 72 7.30 -13.91 -9.36
C LEU A 72 8.04 -12.84 -10.16
N SER A 73 9.36 -12.98 -10.29
CA SER A 73 10.16 -12.02 -11.07
C SER A 73 9.89 -12.18 -12.57
N PRO A 74 9.95 -11.10 -13.37
CA PRO A 74 9.73 -11.18 -14.82
C PRO A 74 10.73 -12.13 -15.50
N ASN A 75 11.96 -12.19 -14.99
CA ASN A 75 13.01 -13.07 -15.51
C ASN A 75 12.71 -14.55 -15.23
N GLU A 76 12.19 -14.87 -14.04
CA GLU A 76 11.87 -16.24 -13.64
C GLU A 76 10.74 -16.82 -14.50
N ILE A 77 9.74 -16.01 -14.87
CA ILE A 77 8.61 -16.45 -15.70
C ILE A 77 8.82 -16.25 -17.21
N ALA A 78 9.89 -15.55 -17.63
CA ALA A 78 10.10 -15.16 -19.02
C ALA A 78 9.99 -16.33 -20.01
N PRO A 79 10.56 -17.53 -19.75
CA PRO A 79 10.43 -18.66 -20.67
C PRO A 79 8.97 -19.06 -20.93
N VAL A 80 8.16 -19.14 -19.87
CA VAL A 80 6.73 -19.46 -19.95
C VAL A 80 5.96 -18.36 -20.67
N VAL A 81 6.24 -17.10 -20.35
CA VAL A 81 5.56 -15.94 -20.97
C VAL A 81 5.84 -15.85 -22.46
N ILE A 82 7.10 -16.08 -22.87
CA ILE A 82 7.49 -16.09 -24.29
C ILE A 82 6.77 -17.23 -25.02
N ALA A 83 6.79 -18.45 -24.47
CA ALA A 83 6.13 -19.61 -25.06
C ALA A 83 4.59 -19.42 -25.16
N ALA A 84 3.95 -18.86 -24.13
CA ALA A 84 2.53 -18.56 -24.12
C ALA A 84 2.16 -17.55 -25.22
N ARG A 85 2.90 -16.43 -25.31
CA ARG A 85 2.67 -15.40 -26.33
C ARG A 85 2.86 -15.91 -27.75
N ALA A 86 3.86 -16.76 -27.99
CA ALA A 86 4.08 -17.39 -29.31
C ALA A 86 2.88 -18.23 -29.78
N ARG A 87 2.01 -18.66 -28.85
CA ARG A 87 0.79 -19.43 -29.11
C ARG A 87 -0.49 -18.61 -28.89
N GLN A 88 -0.37 -17.28 -28.76
CA GLN A 88 -1.49 -16.36 -28.50
C GLN A 88 -2.29 -16.68 -27.22
N ILE A 89 -1.63 -17.28 -26.23
CA ILE A 89 -2.21 -17.54 -24.91
C ILE A 89 -2.06 -16.27 -24.07
N SER A 90 -3.14 -15.82 -23.43
CA SER A 90 -3.09 -14.64 -22.56
C SER A 90 -2.27 -14.91 -21.30
N VAL A 91 -1.54 -13.90 -20.85
CA VAL A 91 -0.77 -13.95 -19.60
C VAL A 91 -1.26 -12.82 -18.71
N GLU A 92 -1.93 -13.17 -17.62
CA GLU A 92 -2.59 -12.22 -16.73
C GLU A 92 -2.26 -12.51 -15.26
N GLY A 93 -2.74 -11.65 -14.36
CA GLY A 93 -2.68 -11.87 -12.92
C GLY A 93 -4.07 -11.88 -12.30
N GLU A 94 -4.10 -11.98 -10.98
CA GLU A 94 -5.33 -11.99 -10.18
C GLU A 94 -6.25 -10.79 -10.49
N LEU A 95 -5.69 -9.60 -10.70
CA LEU A 95 -6.44 -8.39 -11.03
C LEU A 95 -7.16 -8.46 -12.38
N GLY A 96 -6.58 -9.17 -13.36
CA GLY A 96 -7.20 -9.40 -14.67
C GLY A 96 -8.44 -10.28 -14.56
N LEU A 97 -8.33 -11.38 -13.79
CA LEU A 97 -9.46 -12.26 -13.46
C LEU A 97 -10.58 -11.51 -12.74
N TYR A 98 -10.23 -10.67 -11.77
CA TYR A 98 -11.21 -9.84 -11.06
C TYR A 98 -11.93 -8.85 -12.00
N ALA A 99 -11.18 -8.16 -12.87
CA ALA A 99 -11.76 -7.25 -13.84
C ALA A 99 -12.68 -7.98 -14.84
N GLN A 100 -12.30 -9.18 -15.27
CA GLN A 100 -13.15 -10.04 -16.08
C GLN A 100 -14.44 -10.42 -15.34
N ALA A 101 -14.33 -10.86 -14.09
CA ALA A 101 -15.47 -11.25 -13.26
C ALA A 101 -16.49 -10.10 -13.09
N LEU A 102 -16.02 -8.87 -12.85
CA LEU A 102 -16.92 -7.71 -12.77
C LEU A 102 -17.65 -7.44 -14.09
N ARG A 103 -16.98 -7.60 -15.25
CA ARG A 103 -17.64 -7.47 -16.56
C ARG A 103 -18.72 -8.52 -16.76
N GLU A 104 -18.45 -9.76 -16.35
CA GLU A 104 -19.41 -10.86 -16.42
C GLU A 104 -20.61 -10.62 -15.49
N LEU A 105 -20.40 -10.20 -14.25
CA LEU A 105 -21.46 -9.83 -13.31
C LEU A 105 -22.31 -8.65 -13.83
N ARG A 106 -21.67 -7.67 -14.48
CA ARG A 106 -22.38 -6.56 -15.13
C ARG A 106 -23.27 -7.05 -16.27
N ALA A 107 -22.73 -7.90 -17.15
CA ALA A 107 -23.47 -8.43 -18.29
C ALA A 107 -24.63 -9.36 -17.86
N GLY A 108 -24.40 -10.17 -16.82
CA GLY A 108 -25.38 -11.17 -16.36
C GLY A 108 -26.43 -10.61 -15.39
N GLN A 109 -26.09 -9.63 -14.56
CA GLN A 109 -26.94 -9.17 -13.44
C GLN A 109 -27.06 -7.64 -13.34
N GLY A 110 -26.44 -6.87 -14.26
CA GLY A 110 -26.44 -5.41 -14.20
C GLY A 110 -25.58 -4.83 -13.06
N TYR A 111 -24.77 -5.65 -12.39
CA TYR A 111 -23.93 -5.23 -11.28
C TYR A 111 -22.82 -4.27 -11.75
N ALA A 112 -22.85 -3.03 -11.26
CA ALA A 112 -21.92 -1.98 -11.65
C ALA A 112 -21.45 -1.19 -10.40
N PRO A 113 -20.59 -1.79 -9.56
CA PRO A 113 -20.11 -1.14 -8.35
C PRO A 113 -19.14 -0.02 -8.68
N ALA A 114 -18.94 0.91 -7.75
CA ALA A 114 -17.79 1.80 -7.80
C ALA A 114 -16.51 1.02 -7.45
N VAL A 115 -15.42 1.25 -8.16
CA VAL A 115 -14.11 0.65 -7.88
C VAL A 115 -13.10 1.74 -7.59
N LEU A 116 -12.64 1.80 -6.35
CA LEU A 116 -11.65 2.74 -5.84
C LEU A 116 -10.31 2.00 -5.69
N ALA A 117 -9.29 2.40 -6.44
CA ALA A 117 -8.01 1.69 -6.46
C ALA A 117 -6.87 2.54 -5.91
N ILE A 118 -6.03 1.97 -5.04
CA ILE A 118 -4.99 2.71 -4.32
C ILE A 118 -3.65 2.03 -4.51
N THR A 119 -2.66 2.79 -4.97
CA THR A 119 -1.25 2.37 -4.95
C THR A 119 -0.33 3.52 -4.52
N GLY A 120 0.94 3.23 -4.40
CA GLY A 120 1.99 4.13 -3.92
C GLY A 120 3.12 3.34 -3.30
N THR A 121 4.25 3.99 -3.01
CA THR A 121 5.29 3.34 -2.20
C THR A 121 4.81 3.24 -0.74
N ASN A 122 4.31 4.33 -0.18
CA ASN A 122 3.87 4.48 1.20
C ASN A 122 2.41 4.93 1.32
N GLY A 123 1.81 4.69 2.49
CA GLY A 123 0.46 5.15 2.83
C GLY A 123 -0.70 4.31 2.28
N LYS A 124 -0.44 3.36 1.38
CA LYS A 124 -1.46 2.52 0.72
C LYS A 124 -2.48 1.93 1.70
N THR A 125 -1.99 1.29 2.76
CA THR A 125 -2.86 0.58 3.70
C THR A 125 -3.72 1.53 4.51
N THR A 126 -3.11 2.61 5.00
CA THR A 126 -3.84 3.65 5.72
C THR A 126 -4.94 4.25 4.84
N VAL A 127 -4.62 4.61 3.59
CA VAL A 127 -5.62 5.19 2.67
C VAL A 127 -6.68 4.16 2.29
N THR A 128 -6.33 2.90 2.10
CA THR A 128 -7.28 1.81 1.75
C THR A 128 -8.26 1.57 2.89
N SER A 129 -7.78 1.31 4.10
CA SER A 129 -8.63 1.08 5.25
C SER A 129 -9.46 2.31 5.60
N LEU A 130 -8.86 3.51 5.56
CA LEU A 130 -9.59 4.76 5.77
C LEU A 130 -10.68 4.95 4.71
N THR A 131 -10.38 4.76 3.42
CA THR A 131 -11.39 4.88 2.36
C THR A 131 -12.53 3.90 2.55
N GLY A 132 -12.25 2.65 2.96
CA GLY A 132 -13.26 1.67 3.34
C GLY A 132 -14.18 2.20 4.44
N LEU A 133 -13.61 2.65 5.56
CA LEU A 133 -14.37 3.24 6.67
C LEU A 133 -15.20 4.45 6.25
N LEU A 134 -14.65 5.34 5.42
CA LEU A 134 -15.38 6.52 4.94
C LEU A 134 -16.60 6.14 4.10
N VAL A 135 -16.47 5.10 3.26
CA VAL A 135 -17.56 4.56 2.46
C VAL A 135 -18.62 3.89 3.35
N GLU A 136 -18.22 3.16 4.39
CA GLU A 136 -19.15 2.60 5.38
C GLU A 136 -19.91 3.68 6.14
N CYS A 137 -19.21 4.73 6.59
CA CYS A 137 -19.83 5.87 7.27
C CYS A 137 -20.84 6.58 6.36
N ALA A 138 -20.63 6.54 5.05
CA ALA A 138 -21.53 7.04 4.03
C ALA A 138 -22.72 6.09 3.71
N ASP A 139 -22.92 5.06 4.53
CA ASP A 139 -24.03 4.09 4.44
C ASP A 139 -24.04 3.28 3.13
N LYS A 140 -22.84 2.98 2.60
CA LYS A 140 -22.66 2.12 1.42
C LYS A 140 -22.05 0.80 1.82
N ARG A 141 -22.51 -0.28 1.20
CA ARG A 141 -21.87 -1.60 1.34
C ARG A 141 -20.52 -1.58 0.64
N VAL A 142 -19.43 -1.81 1.38
CA VAL A 142 -18.07 -1.80 0.84
C VAL A 142 -17.39 -3.14 1.03
N ALA A 143 -16.48 -3.48 0.13
CA ALA A 143 -15.48 -4.51 0.37
C ALA A 143 -14.08 -3.93 0.17
N VAL A 144 -13.19 -4.21 1.13
CA VAL A 144 -11.77 -3.88 1.04
C VAL A 144 -10.99 -5.14 0.67
N ALA A 145 -10.15 -5.07 -0.36
CA ALA A 145 -9.42 -6.25 -0.84
C ALA A 145 -8.11 -5.90 -1.55
N GLY A 146 -7.32 -6.92 -1.88
CA GLY A 146 -6.14 -6.81 -2.75
C GLY A 146 -4.86 -7.21 -2.03
N ASN A 147 -3.89 -6.30 -1.98
CA ASN A 147 -2.57 -6.54 -1.38
C ASN A 147 -2.61 -6.62 0.16
N ILE A 148 -3.68 -6.10 0.79
CA ILE A 148 -4.01 -6.39 2.19
C ILE A 148 -5.00 -7.54 2.16
N GLY A 149 -4.63 -8.66 2.78
CA GLY A 149 -5.48 -9.84 2.84
C GLY A 149 -6.84 -9.53 3.47
N PRO A 150 -7.93 -10.19 3.05
CA PRO A 150 -8.00 -11.33 2.11
C PRO A 150 -7.71 -10.97 0.63
N THR A 151 -7.42 -11.99 -0.17
CA THR A 151 -7.10 -11.83 -1.61
C THR A 151 -8.30 -11.29 -2.39
N LEU A 152 -8.05 -10.72 -3.57
CA LEU A 152 -9.09 -10.07 -4.36
C LEU A 152 -10.16 -11.06 -4.84
N LEU A 153 -9.73 -12.22 -5.34
CA LEU A 153 -10.64 -13.23 -5.87
C LEU A 153 -11.37 -14.02 -4.76
N ASP A 154 -10.70 -14.32 -3.64
CA ASP A 154 -11.39 -14.98 -2.51
C ASP A 154 -12.48 -14.05 -1.95
N THR A 155 -12.20 -12.76 -1.80
CA THR A 155 -13.18 -11.77 -1.32
C THR A 155 -14.38 -11.65 -2.28
N LEU A 156 -14.12 -11.60 -3.58
CA LEU A 156 -15.19 -11.58 -4.59
C LEU A 156 -16.04 -12.85 -4.55
N ALA A 157 -15.41 -14.03 -4.47
CA ALA A 157 -16.12 -15.30 -4.40
C ALA A 157 -17.02 -15.37 -3.16
N GLN A 158 -16.51 -14.96 -2.00
CA GLN A 158 -17.29 -14.91 -0.75
C GLN A 158 -18.53 -14.02 -0.87
N HIS A 159 -18.41 -12.83 -1.45
CA HIS A 159 -19.56 -11.95 -1.65
C HIS A 159 -20.56 -12.47 -2.67
N ILE A 160 -20.11 -13.16 -3.72
CA ILE A 160 -21.01 -13.82 -4.67
C ILE A 160 -21.79 -14.93 -3.96
N ASP A 161 -21.10 -15.80 -3.22
CA ASP A 161 -21.72 -16.95 -2.55
C ASP A 161 -22.68 -16.54 -1.44
N ALA A 162 -22.35 -15.47 -0.71
CA ALA A 162 -23.22 -14.91 0.32
C ALA A 162 -24.35 -14.03 -0.22
N GLY A 163 -24.36 -13.68 -1.52
CA GLY A 163 -25.32 -12.74 -2.08
C GLY A 163 -25.18 -11.32 -1.53
N THR A 164 -23.96 -10.93 -1.12
CA THR A 164 -23.67 -9.65 -0.43
C THR A 164 -22.78 -8.72 -1.27
N LEU A 165 -22.83 -8.83 -2.61
CA LEU A 165 -22.04 -7.99 -3.53
C LEU A 165 -22.08 -6.49 -3.14
N PRO A 166 -20.93 -5.86 -2.86
CA PRO A 166 -20.86 -4.50 -2.33
C PRO A 166 -21.20 -3.45 -3.40
N GLU A 167 -21.54 -2.24 -2.98
CA GLU A 167 -21.72 -1.11 -3.89
C GLU A 167 -20.38 -0.45 -4.26
N VAL A 168 -19.37 -0.62 -3.41
CA VAL A 168 -18.04 -0.04 -3.59
C VAL A 168 -16.97 -1.08 -3.28
N TRP A 169 -15.96 -1.18 -4.14
CA TRP A 169 -14.73 -1.90 -3.89
C TRP A 169 -13.60 -0.91 -3.60
N VAL A 170 -12.86 -1.14 -2.52
CA VAL A 170 -11.64 -0.39 -2.19
C VAL A 170 -10.45 -1.33 -2.29
N LEU A 171 -9.61 -1.13 -3.30
CA LEU A 171 -8.57 -2.07 -3.68
C LEU A 171 -7.19 -1.50 -3.35
N GLU A 172 -6.43 -2.18 -2.49
CA GLU A 172 -4.99 -1.92 -2.37
C GLU A 172 -4.24 -2.70 -3.45
N LEU A 173 -3.50 -2.02 -4.32
CA LEU A 173 -2.77 -2.65 -5.42
C LEU A 173 -1.27 -2.36 -5.33
N SER A 174 -0.46 -3.42 -5.40
CA SER A 174 1.00 -3.33 -5.51
C SER A 174 1.43 -3.02 -6.96
N SER A 175 2.68 -2.57 -7.14
CA SER A 175 3.24 -2.39 -8.49
C SER A 175 3.35 -3.70 -9.26
N PHE A 176 3.50 -4.83 -8.57
CA PHE A 176 3.59 -6.16 -9.17
C PHE A 176 2.26 -6.64 -9.74
N GLN A 177 1.15 -6.39 -9.04
CA GLN A 177 -0.20 -6.69 -9.51
C GLN A 177 -0.60 -5.80 -10.69
N LEU A 178 -0.11 -4.56 -10.71
CA LEU A 178 -0.34 -3.61 -11.79
C LEU A 178 0.60 -3.83 -12.98
N ASP A 179 1.70 -4.57 -12.81
CA ASP A 179 2.59 -4.83 -13.92
C ASP A 179 1.88 -5.65 -14.99
N GLY A 180 1.99 -5.23 -16.25
CA GLY A 180 1.37 -5.93 -17.38
C GLY A 180 -0.16 -6.09 -17.33
N VAL A 181 -0.87 -5.44 -16.40
CA VAL A 181 -2.34 -5.51 -16.32
C VAL A 181 -2.96 -4.86 -17.55
N GLN A 182 -4.00 -5.48 -18.08
CA GLN A 182 -4.80 -4.97 -19.19
C GLN A 182 -6.28 -5.05 -18.83
N GLY A 183 -7.07 -4.06 -19.26
CA GLY A 183 -8.53 -4.06 -19.10
C GLY A 183 -9.05 -3.84 -17.67
N PHE A 184 -8.20 -3.40 -16.74
CA PHE A 184 -8.65 -2.92 -15.43
C PHE A 184 -9.06 -1.44 -15.54
N GLU A 185 -10.30 -1.13 -15.15
CA GLU A 185 -10.89 0.20 -15.26
C GLU A 185 -11.57 0.60 -13.95
N PRO A 186 -10.94 1.45 -13.12
CA PRO A 186 -11.53 1.90 -11.85
C PRO A 186 -12.48 3.09 -12.06
N THR A 187 -13.36 3.32 -11.09
CA THR A 187 -14.11 4.58 -10.98
C THR A 187 -13.17 5.74 -10.66
N ALA A 188 -12.29 5.53 -9.67
CA ALA A 188 -11.22 6.45 -9.35
C ALA A 188 -10.01 5.67 -8.83
N ALA A 189 -8.82 6.20 -9.08
CA ALA A 189 -7.60 5.60 -8.55
C ALA A 189 -6.63 6.66 -8.02
N ALA A 190 -5.85 6.29 -7.01
CA ALA A 190 -4.81 7.13 -6.45
C ALA A 190 -3.44 6.49 -6.57
N VAL A 191 -2.45 7.29 -6.96
CA VAL A 191 -1.03 7.00 -6.72
C VAL A 191 -0.56 7.97 -5.65
N LEU A 192 -0.28 7.45 -4.45
CA LEU A 192 -0.05 8.28 -3.27
C LEU A 192 1.31 8.98 -3.26
N ASN A 193 2.32 8.29 -3.75
CA ASN A 193 3.71 8.74 -3.83
C ASN A 193 4.54 7.69 -4.57
N ILE A 194 5.65 8.11 -5.16
CA ILE A 194 6.64 7.28 -5.82
C ILE A 194 8.02 7.61 -5.24
N THR A 195 8.52 6.71 -4.42
CA THR A 195 9.91 6.71 -3.94
C THR A 195 10.55 5.36 -4.25
N GLN A 196 11.88 5.29 -4.22
CA GLN A 196 12.63 4.07 -4.49
C GLN A 196 12.14 2.90 -3.63
N ASP A 197 11.73 1.83 -4.29
CA ASP A 197 11.36 0.54 -3.70
C ASP A 197 11.38 -0.49 -4.85
N HIS A 198 11.64 -1.76 -4.54
CA HIS A 198 11.57 -2.87 -5.50
C HIS A 198 12.36 -2.67 -6.82
N LEU A 199 13.50 -1.98 -6.76
CA LEU A 199 14.32 -1.70 -7.95
C LEU A 199 14.99 -2.96 -8.51
N ASP A 200 15.23 -3.96 -7.65
CA ASP A 200 15.66 -5.31 -8.01
C ASP A 200 14.71 -6.02 -8.98
N TRP A 201 13.40 -5.73 -8.87
CA TRP A 201 12.36 -6.33 -9.69
C TRP A 201 12.03 -5.47 -10.92
N HIS A 202 11.89 -4.16 -10.75
CA HIS A 202 11.46 -3.23 -11.82
C HIS A 202 12.64 -2.71 -12.67
N GLY A 203 13.88 -2.83 -12.19
CA GLY A 203 15.09 -2.36 -12.86
C GLY A 203 15.34 -0.85 -12.79
N SER A 204 14.28 -0.02 -12.71
CA SER A 204 14.41 1.44 -12.55
C SER A 204 13.21 2.06 -11.87
N LEU A 205 13.39 3.27 -11.30
CA LEU A 205 12.31 4.05 -10.71
C LEU A 205 11.23 4.42 -11.75
N GLN A 206 11.64 4.73 -12.99
CA GLN A 206 10.72 5.03 -14.09
C GLN A 206 9.81 3.84 -14.42
N ALA A 207 10.37 2.62 -14.51
CA ALA A 207 9.59 1.41 -14.77
C ALA A 207 8.61 1.13 -13.62
N TYR A 208 9.06 1.30 -12.38
CA TYR A 208 8.21 1.19 -11.18
C TYR A 208 7.06 2.20 -11.17
N ALA A 209 7.34 3.46 -11.52
CA ALA A 209 6.35 4.53 -11.67
C ALA A 209 5.31 4.19 -12.77
N GLN A 210 5.78 3.77 -13.94
CA GLN A 210 4.92 3.36 -15.05
C GLN A 210 4.04 2.16 -14.69
N ALA A 211 4.58 1.18 -13.97
CA ALA A 211 3.79 0.05 -13.48
C ALA A 211 2.66 0.51 -12.57
N LYS A 212 2.92 1.42 -11.62
CA LYS A 212 1.86 2.01 -10.78
C LYS A 212 0.86 2.83 -11.59
N GLY A 213 1.31 3.59 -12.58
CA GLY A 213 0.44 4.42 -13.43
C GLY A 213 -0.65 3.64 -14.17
N ARG A 214 -0.48 2.33 -14.40
CA ARG A 214 -1.52 1.46 -14.98
C ARG A 214 -2.77 1.37 -14.12
N ILE A 215 -2.70 1.73 -12.84
CA ILE A 215 -3.86 1.74 -11.94
C ILE A 215 -5.00 2.63 -12.44
N PHE A 216 -4.69 3.71 -13.18
CA PHE A 216 -5.69 4.70 -13.56
C PHE A 216 -6.65 4.23 -14.65
N GLY A 217 -6.36 3.11 -15.33
CA GLY A 217 -7.09 2.69 -16.52
C GLY A 217 -7.09 3.76 -17.61
N GLU A 218 -8.07 3.70 -18.50
CA GLU A 218 -8.23 4.61 -19.63
C GLU A 218 -9.14 5.79 -19.32
N THR A 219 -10.18 5.60 -18.50
CA THR A 219 -11.26 6.57 -18.25
C THR A 219 -11.45 7.01 -16.79
N GLY A 220 -11.00 6.21 -15.82
CA GLY A 220 -11.12 6.47 -14.39
C GLY A 220 -10.57 7.82 -13.92
N LEU A 221 -11.15 8.36 -12.85
CA LEU A 221 -10.68 9.62 -12.25
C LEU A 221 -9.28 9.41 -11.64
N MET A 222 -8.31 10.23 -12.05
CA MET A 222 -6.98 10.22 -11.43
C MET A 222 -6.96 11.08 -10.17
N VAL A 223 -6.55 10.51 -9.04
CA VAL A 223 -6.29 11.21 -7.77
C VAL A 223 -4.78 11.28 -7.57
N LEU A 224 -4.22 12.48 -7.75
CA LEU A 224 -2.76 12.69 -7.85
C LEU A 224 -2.20 13.45 -6.65
N ASN A 225 -1.10 12.97 -6.09
CA ASN A 225 -0.35 13.74 -5.10
C ASN A 225 0.42 14.87 -5.79
N ARG A 226 0.03 16.12 -5.51
CA ARG A 226 0.64 17.30 -6.13
C ARG A 226 2.03 17.66 -5.60
N GLU A 227 2.40 17.10 -4.45
CA GLU A 227 3.74 17.27 -3.88
C GLU A 227 4.76 16.29 -4.44
N ASP A 228 4.32 15.30 -5.23
CA ASP A 228 5.17 14.28 -5.80
C ASP A 228 5.26 14.45 -7.33
N ALA A 229 6.42 14.88 -7.81
CA ALA A 229 6.66 15.17 -9.22
C ALA A 229 6.54 13.92 -10.11
N GLU A 230 6.94 12.75 -9.62
CA GLU A 230 6.82 11.49 -10.36
C GLU A 230 5.35 11.09 -10.50
N VAL A 231 4.54 11.32 -9.46
CA VAL A 231 3.09 11.11 -9.53
C VAL A 231 2.44 12.08 -10.51
N MET A 232 2.78 13.37 -10.44
CA MET A 232 2.23 14.37 -11.35
C MET A 232 2.65 14.12 -12.81
N ALA A 233 3.81 13.52 -13.06
CA ALA A 233 4.27 13.11 -14.38
C ALA A 233 3.45 11.96 -14.99
N LEU A 234 2.64 11.24 -14.20
CA LEU A 234 1.71 10.22 -14.71
C LEU A 234 0.47 10.82 -15.38
N LEU A 235 0.19 12.10 -15.18
CA LEU A 235 -0.91 12.78 -15.86
C LEU A 235 -0.58 12.92 -17.36
N PRO A 236 -1.35 12.30 -18.27
CA PRO A 236 -1.07 12.41 -19.69
C PRO A 236 -1.27 13.85 -20.19
N PRO A 237 -0.51 14.27 -21.21
CA PRO A 237 -0.68 15.60 -21.80
C PRO A 237 -2.08 15.77 -22.42
N PRO A 238 -2.59 17.01 -22.54
CA PRO A 238 -3.89 17.27 -23.14
C PRO A 238 -3.97 16.75 -24.58
N VAL A 239 -5.03 16.02 -24.91
CA VAL A 239 -5.25 15.52 -26.28
C VAL A 239 -5.84 16.65 -27.12
N ARG A 240 -5.15 17.02 -28.20
CA ARG A 240 -5.63 18.04 -29.13
C ARG A 240 -6.70 17.47 -30.03
N VAL A 241 -7.89 18.05 -29.97
CA VAL A 241 -9.01 17.73 -30.86
C VAL A 241 -9.25 18.91 -31.79
N LYS A 242 -9.36 18.68 -33.10
CA LYS A 242 -9.61 19.75 -34.07
C LYS A 242 -10.89 20.49 -33.71
N LEU A 243 -10.82 21.83 -33.70
CA LEU A 243 -11.95 22.74 -33.44
C LEU A 243 -12.59 22.62 -32.04
N GLN A 244 -11.92 21.96 -31.07
CA GLN A 244 -12.39 21.86 -29.69
C GLN A 244 -11.27 22.24 -28.70
N LYS A 245 -11.65 22.54 -27.44
CA LYS A 245 -10.67 22.71 -26.37
C LYS A 245 -9.90 21.39 -26.18
N PRO A 246 -8.58 21.43 -25.89
CA PRO A 246 -7.83 20.23 -25.57
C PRO A 246 -8.53 19.42 -24.50
N GLN A 247 -8.73 18.12 -24.75
CA GLN A 247 -9.36 17.24 -23.79
C GLN A 247 -8.33 16.86 -22.72
N LEU A 248 -8.63 17.24 -21.49
CA LEU A 248 -7.85 16.89 -20.32
C LEU A 248 -8.36 15.59 -19.73
N ARG A 249 -7.43 14.73 -19.33
CA ARG A 249 -7.72 13.57 -18.50
C ARG A 249 -8.39 14.04 -17.20
N ALA A 250 -9.52 13.43 -16.84
CA ALA A 250 -10.23 13.76 -15.61
C ALA A 250 -9.35 13.45 -14.40
N HIS A 251 -9.11 14.46 -13.57
CA HIS A 251 -8.29 14.30 -12.37
C HIS A 251 -8.61 15.35 -11.31
N VAL A 252 -8.29 14.98 -10.07
CA VAL A 252 -8.21 15.84 -8.89
C VAL A 252 -6.84 15.66 -8.24
N THR A 253 -6.37 16.68 -7.54
CA THR A 253 -5.11 16.62 -6.80
C THR A 253 -5.31 16.75 -5.30
N PHE A 254 -4.39 16.19 -4.54
CA PHE A 254 -4.29 16.37 -3.09
C PHE A 254 -2.85 16.69 -2.71
N GLY A 255 -2.66 17.41 -1.60
CA GLY A 255 -1.33 17.73 -1.08
C GLY A 255 -1.41 18.46 0.25
N GLY A 256 -0.26 18.72 0.86
CA GLY A 256 -0.15 19.53 2.06
C GLY A 256 0.03 21.03 1.80
N ASP A 257 -0.15 21.49 0.56
CA ASP A 257 -0.29 22.89 0.18
C ASP A 257 -1.74 23.23 -0.19
N MET A 258 -2.00 24.49 -0.58
CA MET A 258 -3.35 24.94 -0.94
C MET A 258 -3.84 24.28 -2.24
N PRO A 259 -5.12 23.88 -2.32
CA PRO A 259 -5.69 23.30 -3.53
C PRO A 259 -5.67 24.34 -4.66
N GLN A 260 -5.35 23.91 -5.89
CA GLN A 260 -5.13 24.82 -7.01
C GLN A 260 -6.28 24.82 -8.03
N ARG A 261 -7.22 23.88 -7.92
CA ARG A 261 -8.34 23.74 -8.85
C ARG A 261 -9.61 23.28 -8.14
N PRO A 262 -10.80 23.51 -8.72
CA PRO A 262 -12.03 22.93 -8.21
C PRO A 262 -11.93 21.41 -8.10
N GLY A 263 -12.38 20.88 -6.96
CA GLY A 263 -12.28 19.47 -6.63
C GLY A 263 -10.97 19.06 -5.94
N ASP A 264 -9.92 19.89 -6.01
CA ASP A 264 -8.66 19.60 -5.31
C ASP A 264 -8.80 19.70 -3.79
N PHE A 265 -7.98 18.90 -3.11
CA PHE A 265 -7.88 18.84 -1.67
C PHE A 265 -6.51 19.38 -1.22
N GLY A 266 -6.47 20.02 -0.05
CA GLY A 266 -5.23 20.61 0.45
C GLY A 266 -5.21 20.85 1.95
N ILE A 267 -4.17 21.53 2.42
CA ILE A 267 -4.04 21.99 3.79
C ILE A 267 -3.89 23.52 3.81
N GLU A 268 -4.76 24.20 4.55
CA GLU A 268 -4.67 25.64 4.82
C GLU A 268 -4.15 25.86 6.25
N VAL A 269 -3.16 26.73 6.44
CA VAL A 269 -2.69 27.13 7.79
C VAL A 269 -3.24 28.51 8.13
N VAL A 270 -4.10 28.58 9.14
CA VAL A 270 -4.74 29.81 9.60
C VAL A 270 -4.47 30.00 11.08
N SER A 271 -3.83 31.12 11.45
CA SER A 271 -3.48 31.42 12.84
C SER A 271 -2.71 30.29 13.55
N GLY A 272 -1.83 29.61 12.81
CA GLY A 272 -1.02 28.49 13.31
C GLY A 272 -1.74 27.12 13.35
N MET A 273 -3.03 27.07 13.01
CA MET A 273 -3.80 25.82 12.94
C MET A 273 -3.90 25.32 11.51
N ALA A 274 -3.56 24.05 11.28
CA ALA A 274 -3.72 23.39 9.99
C ALA A 274 -5.16 22.88 9.80
N TRP A 275 -5.76 23.16 8.65
CA TRP A 275 -7.10 22.76 8.26
C TRP A 275 -7.05 21.90 7.00
N LEU A 276 -7.78 20.79 7.00
CA LEU A 276 -8.10 20.07 5.77
C LEU A 276 -9.10 20.90 4.97
N VAL A 277 -8.81 21.15 3.70
CA VAL A 277 -9.64 21.99 2.84
C VAL A 277 -9.92 21.34 1.49
N ARG A 278 -10.99 21.80 0.83
CA ARG A 278 -11.34 21.47 -0.55
C ARG A 278 -11.68 22.73 -1.33
N ALA A 279 -11.19 22.84 -2.56
CA ALA A 279 -11.56 23.93 -3.46
C ALA A 279 -12.84 23.63 -4.25
N HIS A 280 -13.69 24.63 -4.39
CA HIS A 280 -14.85 24.64 -5.28
C HIS A 280 -14.72 25.76 -6.31
N GLU A 281 -15.47 25.65 -7.41
CA GLU A 281 -15.68 26.79 -8.30
C GLU A 281 -16.39 27.91 -7.51
N ALA A 282 -15.95 29.16 -7.66
CA ALA A 282 -16.73 30.29 -7.17
C ALA A 282 -18.11 30.30 -7.83
N ASP A 283 -19.12 30.68 -7.05
CA ASP A 283 -20.53 30.76 -7.43
C ASP A 283 -20.72 31.45 -8.79
N GLU A 284 -21.37 30.76 -9.74
CA GLU A 284 -21.61 31.24 -11.12
C GLU A 284 -22.45 32.55 -11.15
N THR A 285 -23.10 32.90 -10.04
CA THR A 285 -23.92 34.11 -9.91
C THR A 285 -23.10 35.40 -9.72
N ALA A 286 -21.80 35.30 -9.44
CA ALA A 286 -20.90 36.45 -9.41
C ALA A 286 -20.63 36.94 -10.84
N LYS A 287 -21.17 38.12 -11.18
CA LYS A 287 -21.08 38.77 -12.50
C LYS A 287 -19.68 38.60 -13.12
N ARG A 288 -19.61 37.87 -14.24
CA ARG A 288 -18.41 37.70 -15.08
C ARG A 288 -17.84 39.05 -15.52
N GLY A 289 -16.93 39.60 -14.74
CA GLY A 289 -15.97 40.61 -15.16
C GLY A 289 -14.92 39.98 -16.08
N LYS A 290 -14.53 40.68 -17.13
CA LYS A 290 -13.53 40.23 -18.11
C LYS A 290 -12.23 39.81 -17.44
N ALA A 291 -11.79 38.57 -17.71
CA ALA A 291 -10.41 38.07 -17.53
C ALA A 291 -9.80 38.23 -16.12
N GLN A 292 -10.45 37.69 -15.10
CA GLN A 292 -9.83 37.41 -13.81
C GLN A 292 -9.92 35.90 -13.54
N ASP A 293 -8.82 35.31 -13.08
CA ASP A 293 -8.75 33.92 -12.63
C ASP A 293 -9.98 33.60 -11.78
N ALA A 294 -10.68 32.51 -12.09
CA ALA A 294 -11.83 32.10 -11.30
C ALA A 294 -11.38 31.95 -9.84
N GLU A 295 -11.87 32.83 -8.98
CA GLU A 295 -11.50 32.84 -7.57
C GLU A 295 -11.96 31.50 -6.96
N LEU A 296 -11.04 30.74 -6.37
CA LEU A 296 -11.40 29.44 -5.78
C LEU A 296 -12.08 29.65 -4.44
N HIS A 297 -13.26 29.06 -4.26
CA HIS A 297 -13.87 29.02 -2.93
C HIS A 297 -13.27 27.88 -2.11
N ILE A 298 -12.57 28.21 -1.04
CA ILE A 298 -11.92 27.23 -0.15
C ILE A 298 -12.89 26.85 0.97
N GLN A 299 -13.39 25.61 0.91
CA GLN A 299 -14.20 25.03 1.97
C GLN A 299 -13.30 24.37 3.02
N ARG A 300 -13.33 24.90 4.26
CA ARG A 300 -12.71 24.24 5.42
C ARG A 300 -13.54 23.05 5.84
N LEU A 301 -12.91 21.88 5.92
CA LEU A 301 -13.56 20.62 6.25
C LEU A 301 -13.44 20.32 7.75
N MET A 302 -12.21 20.25 8.27
CA MET A 302 -11.92 20.04 9.69
C MET A 302 -10.48 20.43 10.04
N PRO A 303 -10.16 20.74 11.31
CA PRO A 303 -8.79 20.88 11.76
C PRO A 303 -8.01 19.57 11.60
N ALA A 304 -6.75 19.63 11.16
CA ALA A 304 -5.89 18.45 11.06
C ALA A 304 -5.65 17.80 12.44
N ASP A 305 -5.60 18.60 13.51
CA ASP A 305 -5.40 18.11 14.88
C ASP A 305 -6.60 17.33 15.44
N ALA A 306 -7.76 17.42 14.78
CA ALA A 306 -8.93 16.60 15.10
C ALA A 306 -8.79 15.15 14.59
N LEU A 307 -7.82 14.87 13.71
CA LEU A 307 -7.46 13.51 13.34
C LEU A 307 -6.80 12.80 14.53
N ARG A 308 -7.19 11.55 14.79
CA ARG A 308 -6.47 10.70 15.76
C ARG A 308 -5.15 10.19 15.19
N ILE A 309 -5.09 9.94 13.89
CA ILE A 309 -3.83 9.66 13.18
C ILE A 309 -2.99 10.95 13.10
N ARG A 310 -1.81 10.95 13.73
CA ARG A 310 -0.96 12.14 13.85
C ARG A 310 -0.02 12.32 12.66
N GLY A 311 0.39 13.57 12.42
CA GLY A 311 1.44 13.92 11.44
C GLY A 311 0.91 14.34 10.06
N ARG A 312 1.69 15.21 9.40
CA ARG A 312 1.33 15.81 8.09
C ARG A 312 1.04 14.76 7.01
N HIS A 313 1.81 13.68 6.95
CA HIS A 313 1.60 12.60 5.98
C HIS A 313 0.24 11.92 6.15
N ASN A 314 -0.25 11.80 7.39
CA ASN A 314 -1.56 11.22 7.68
C ASN A 314 -2.70 12.18 7.32
N ALA A 315 -2.52 13.49 7.50
CA ALA A 315 -3.43 14.49 6.96
C ALA A 315 -3.51 14.41 5.41
N ILE A 316 -2.38 14.23 4.73
CA ILE A 316 -2.33 14.05 3.27
C ILE A 316 -3.02 12.74 2.84
N ASN A 317 -2.79 11.64 3.57
CA ASN A 317 -3.49 10.37 3.34
C ASN A 317 -5.01 10.53 3.50
N ALA A 318 -5.47 11.31 4.49
CA ALA A 318 -6.88 11.61 4.69
C ALA A 318 -7.49 12.37 3.50
N LEU A 319 -6.77 13.33 2.93
CA LEU A 319 -7.21 14.07 1.75
C LEU A 319 -7.36 13.14 0.54
N ALA A 320 -6.41 12.21 0.34
CA ALA A 320 -6.52 11.20 -0.71
C ALA A 320 -7.74 10.28 -0.53
N ALA A 321 -7.99 9.82 0.71
CA ALA A 321 -9.14 8.97 1.02
C ALA A 321 -10.48 9.70 0.80
N LEU A 322 -10.57 10.98 1.20
CA LEU A 322 -11.74 11.83 0.93
C LEU A 322 -12.00 11.99 -0.57
N ALA A 323 -10.95 12.25 -1.36
CA ALA A 323 -11.06 12.39 -2.81
C ALA A 323 -11.57 11.12 -3.48
N LEU A 324 -11.07 9.95 -3.07
CA LEU A 324 -11.51 8.65 -3.57
C LEU A 324 -12.96 8.33 -3.19
N ALA A 325 -13.31 8.44 -1.90
CA ALA A 325 -14.67 8.14 -1.43
C ALA A 325 -15.70 9.10 -2.05
N GLN A 326 -15.34 10.36 -2.26
CA GLN A 326 -16.19 11.31 -2.97
C GLN A 326 -16.42 10.93 -4.44
N ALA A 327 -15.43 10.35 -5.12
CA ALA A 327 -15.59 9.85 -6.49
C ALA A 327 -16.57 8.67 -6.58
N ALA A 328 -16.75 7.91 -5.49
CA ALA A 328 -17.83 6.93 -5.35
C ALA A 328 -19.18 7.55 -4.96
N GLY A 329 -19.30 8.88 -4.92
CA GLY A 329 -20.55 9.59 -4.59
C GLY A 329 -20.89 9.57 -3.10
N CYS A 330 -19.90 9.44 -2.21
CA CYS A 330 -20.12 9.51 -0.76
C CYS A 330 -20.26 10.97 -0.28
N PRO A 331 -21.26 11.31 0.55
CA PRO A 331 -21.43 12.67 1.07
C PRO A 331 -20.37 13.04 2.11
N LEU A 332 -19.90 14.29 2.08
CA LEU A 332 -18.80 14.76 2.95
C LEU A 332 -19.10 14.67 4.45
N ALA A 333 -20.31 15.02 4.88
CA ALA A 333 -20.63 15.10 6.31
C ALA A 333 -20.38 13.79 7.09
N PRO A 334 -20.93 12.62 6.71
CA PRO A 334 -20.61 11.37 7.41
C PRO A 334 -19.15 10.94 7.25
N MET A 335 -18.52 11.24 6.11
CA MET A 335 -17.10 10.94 5.92
C MET A 335 -16.23 11.73 6.92
N LEU A 336 -16.50 13.01 7.17
CA LEU A 336 -15.74 13.79 8.15
C LEU A 336 -15.90 13.27 9.58
N TYR A 337 -17.06 12.68 9.91
CA TYR A 337 -17.23 11.97 11.17
C TYR A 337 -16.36 10.71 11.24
N GLY A 338 -16.43 9.83 10.24
CA GLY A 338 -15.60 8.62 10.17
C GLY A 338 -14.10 8.93 10.19
N LEU A 339 -13.70 9.96 9.46
CA LEU A 339 -12.32 10.44 9.39
C LEU A 339 -11.78 10.86 10.77
N ARG A 340 -12.59 11.52 11.59
CA ARG A 340 -12.22 11.93 12.95
C ARG A 340 -12.04 10.73 13.88
N GLU A 341 -12.81 9.66 13.69
CA GLU A 341 -12.79 8.50 14.59
C GLU A 341 -11.70 7.47 14.25
N TYR A 342 -11.17 7.48 13.03
CA TYR A 342 -10.17 6.53 12.54
C TYR A 342 -8.86 6.59 13.34
N ARG A 343 -8.44 5.44 13.90
CA ARG A 343 -7.29 5.31 14.81
C ARG A 343 -5.99 4.86 14.14
N GLY A 344 -6.02 4.52 12.85
CA GLY A 344 -4.87 3.93 12.15
C GLY A 344 -4.90 2.41 12.16
N GLU A 345 -3.97 1.82 11.41
CA GLU A 345 -3.80 0.36 11.29
C GLU A 345 -2.82 -0.17 12.34
N PRO A 346 -2.98 -1.42 12.81
CA PRO A 346 -1.97 -2.10 13.59
C PRO A 346 -0.60 -2.11 12.88
N HIS A 347 0.46 -2.06 13.68
CA HIS A 347 1.88 -2.08 13.28
C HIS A 347 2.33 -0.87 12.44
N ARG A 348 1.66 0.28 12.57
CA ARG A 348 2.08 1.57 12.00
C ARG A 348 2.35 2.58 13.10
N VAL A 349 3.56 2.54 13.65
CA VAL A 349 3.95 3.35 14.81
C VAL A 349 2.97 3.11 15.97
N GLU A 350 2.68 1.83 16.22
CA GLU A 350 1.77 1.39 17.27
C GLU A 350 2.51 1.36 18.60
N SER A 351 1.95 2.01 19.63
CA SER A 351 2.49 1.91 20.99
C SER A 351 2.21 0.52 21.55
N VAL A 352 3.28 -0.23 21.81
CA VAL A 352 3.24 -1.56 22.44
C VAL A 352 3.16 -1.43 23.97
N GLY A 353 3.59 -0.30 24.50
CA GLY A 353 3.51 0.02 25.92
C GLY A 353 4.77 0.69 26.46
N ILE A 354 4.75 0.95 27.77
CA ILE A 354 5.81 1.67 28.47
C ILE A 354 6.48 0.73 29.47
N VAL A 355 7.80 0.54 29.35
CA VAL A 355 8.61 -0.21 30.30
C VAL A 355 9.67 0.73 30.86
N ARG A 356 9.74 0.87 32.19
CA ARG A 356 10.71 1.76 32.88
C ARG A 356 10.77 3.17 32.26
N GLU A 357 9.61 3.78 32.03
CA GLU A 357 9.44 5.13 31.45
C GLU A 357 9.94 5.30 30.00
N VAL A 358 10.22 4.19 29.31
CA VAL A 358 10.53 4.15 27.87
C VAL A 358 9.33 3.58 27.13
N GLU A 359 8.85 4.30 26.11
CA GLU A 359 7.73 3.82 25.27
C GLU A 359 8.26 3.03 24.06
N TYR A 360 7.62 1.91 23.75
CA TYR A 360 8.04 1.02 22.66
C TYR A 360 7.04 1.12 21.51
N PHE A 361 7.54 1.37 20.29
CA PHE A 361 6.72 1.53 19.09
C PHE A 361 7.03 0.45 18.05
N ASP A 362 5.99 -0.25 17.60
CA ASP A 362 6.03 -1.17 16.47
C ASP A 362 5.65 -0.43 15.17
N ASP A 363 6.63 -0.29 14.29
CA ASP A 363 6.47 0.14 12.89
C ASP A 363 7.09 -0.90 11.95
N SER A 364 6.87 -2.19 12.22
CA SER A 364 7.35 -3.29 11.37
C SER A 364 6.84 -3.20 9.92
N LYS A 365 5.76 -2.46 9.64
CA LYS A 365 5.31 -2.14 8.26
C LYS A 365 6.19 -1.09 7.54
N GLY A 366 7.11 -0.43 8.24
CA GLY A 366 8.11 0.48 7.69
C GLY A 366 9.21 -0.25 6.90
N THR A 367 8.85 -0.90 5.79
CA THR A 367 9.75 -1.78 5.01
C THR A 367 10.59 -1.06 3.96
N ASN A 368 10.57 0.28 3.93
CA ASN A 368 11.34 1.10 3.01
C ASN A 368 11.86 2.37 3.72
N VAL A 369 12.88 2.99 3.14
CA VAL A 369 13.56 4.15 3.72
C VAL A 369 12.61 5.32 3.97
N GLY A 370 11.69 5.60 3.04
CA GLY A 370 10.74 6.70 3.16
C GLY A 370 9.80 6.55 4.36
N ALA A 371 9.34 5.33 4.65
CA ALA A 371 8.50 5.06 5.81
C ALA A 371 9.24 5.34 7.13
N THR A 372 10.48 4.87 7.24
CA THR A 372 11.31 5.09 8.43
C THR A 372 11.66 6.55 8.64
N VAL A 373 11.96 7.31 7.57
CA VAL A 373 12.16 8.76 7.66
C VAL A 373 10.91 9.47 8.22
N ALA A 374 9.72 9.05 7.77
CA ALA A 374 8.46 9.60 8.27
C ALA A 374 8.23 9.26 9.76
N ALA A 375 8.50 8.03 10.18
CA ALA A 375 8.37 7.60 11.57
C ALA A 375 9.35 8.36 12.50
N LEU A 376 10.62 8.49 12.09
CA LEU A 376 11.65 9.24 12.83
C LEU A 376 11.26 10.71 12.99
N THR A 377 10.78 11.34 11.93
CA THR A 377 10.40 12.76 11.95
C THR A 377 9.14 12.99 12.78
N GLY A 378 8.18 12.06 12.72
CA GLY A 378 6.93 12.13 13.47
C GLY A 378 7.14 11.98 14.97
N LEU A 379 7.77 10.88 15.41
CA LEU A 379 8.00 10.61 16.83
C LEU A 379 9.12 11.48 17.42
N GLY A 380 10.13 11.80 16.62
CA GLY A 380 11.32 12.54 17.06
C GLY A 380 11.05 14.01 17.40
N ALA A 381 9.89 14.55 17.01
CA ALA A 381 9.50 15.92 17.32
C ALA A 381 9.36 16.16 18.83
N ASP A 382 8.91 15.16 19.58
CA ASP A 382 8.57 15.29 21.01
C ASP A 382 9.60 14.62 21.93
N ARG A 383 10.43 13.70 21.42
CA ARG A 383 11.33 12.84 22.21
C ARG A 383 12.51 12.29 21.43
N ARG A 384 13.52 11.77 22.14
CA ARG A 384 14.65 11.05 21.54
C ARG A 384 14.28 9.59 21.27
N LEU A 385 14.87 9.01 20.23
CA LEU A 385 14.56 7.67 19.76
C LEU A 385 15.78 6.74 19.83
N VAL A 386 15.60 5.50 20.27
CA VAL A 386 16.53 4.41 19.96
C VAL A 386 15.90 3.55 18.87
N VAL A 387 16.55 3.46 17.72
CA VAL A 387 15.90 2.97 16.49
C VAL A 387 16.50 1.63 16.10
N ILE A 388 15.64 0.65 15.82
CA ILE A 388 16.04 -0.66 15.28
C ILE A 388 15.84 -0.63 13.76
N LEU A 389 16.94 -0.78 13.01
CA LEU A 389 16.98 -0.76 11.55
C LEU A 389 17.52 -2.07 10.98
N GLY A 390 17.07 -2.46 9.79
CA GLY A 390 17.67 -3.52 9.00
C GLY A 390 16.75 -4.68 8.63
N GLY A 391 17.31 -5.63 7.87
CA GLY A 391 16.60 -6.64 7.09
C GLY A 391 17.10 -6.70 5.64
N ASP A 392 16.25 -7.11 4.71
CA ASP A 392 16.50 -7.04 3.25
C ASP A 392 16.07 -5.68 2.66
N GLY A 393 17.05 -4.88 2.28
CA GLY A 393 16.94 -3.52 1.77
C GLY A 393 16.54 -3.40 0.30
N LYS A 394 16.54 -4.50 -0.47
CA LYS A 394 16.12 -4.54 -1.89
C LYS A 394 16.83 -3.50 -2.78
N GLY A 395 18.09 -3.19 -2.48
CA GLY A 395 18.90 -2.24 -3.25
C GLY A 395 18.48 -0.77 -3.11
N GLN A 396 17.75 -0.40 -2.05
CA GLN A 396 17.43 1.00 -1.74
C GLN A 396 18.67 1.81 -1.34
N ASP A 397 18.66 3.12 -1.62
CA ASP A 397 19.61 4.06 -1.02
C ASP A 397 19.19 4.44 0.41
N PHE A 398 20.04 4.12 1.39
CA PHE A 398 19.84 4.42 2.81
C PHE A 398 20.30 5.81 3.22
N SER A 399 20.97 6.58 2.35
CA SER A 399 21.46 7.93 2.66
C SER A 399 20.39 8.88 3.23
N PRO A 400 19.10 8.83 2.85
CA PRO A 400 18.07 9.70 3.43
C PRO A 400 17.81 9.50 4.93
N LEU A 401 18.25 8.37 5.52
CA LEU A 401 18.14 8.12 6.95
C LEU A 401 19.08 8.99 7.78
N ALA A 402 20.19 9.46 7.22
CA ALA A 402 21.26 10.13 7.96
C ALA A 402 20.77 11.39 8.69
N ALA A 403 20.07 12.28 7.98
CA ALA A 403 19.58 13.53 8.55
C ALA A 403 18.58 13.34 9.72
N PRO A 404 17.50 12.53 9.59
CA PRO A 404 16.59 12.30 10.70
C PRO A 404 17.23 11.50 11.85
N VAL A 405 18.13 10.54 11.56
CA VAL A 405 18.87 9.82 12.61
C VAL A 405 19.74 10.77 13.41
N ALA A 406 20.55 11.60 12.75
CA ALA A 406 21.41 12.58 13.44
C ALA A 406 20.59 13.58 14.29
N ARG A 407 19.40 13.96 13.81
CA ARG A 407 18.55 14.91 14.52
C ARG A 407 17.83 14.31 15.72
N TYR A 408 17.25 13.11 15.58
CA TYR A 408 16.27 12.58 16.54
C TYR A 408 16.76 11.34 17.31
N ALA A 409 17.67 10.54 16.75
CA ALA A 409 18.10 9.30 17.38
C ALA A 409 19.14 9.53 18.49
N ARG A 410 19.06 8.73 19.54
CA ARG A 410 20.05 8.58 20.61
C ARG A 410 21.03 7.44 20.30
N ALA A 411 20.53 6.36 19.70
CA ALA A 411 21.31 5.22 19.25
C ALA A 411 20.56 4.50 18.11
N VAL A 412 21.29 3.71 17.34
CA VAL A 412 20.72 2.82 16.32
C VAL A 412 21.22 1.41 16.59
N VAL A 413 20.30 0.45 16.51
CA VAL A 413 20.60 -0.98 16.56
C VAL A 413 20.29 -1.59 15.20
N LEU A 414 21.26 -2.27 14.61
CA LEU A 414 21.22 -2.80 13.25
C LEU A 414 21.02 -4.32 13.29
N ILE A 415 20.12 -4.83 12.46
CA ILE A 415 19.81 -6.26 12.31
C ILE A 415 19.78 -6.68 10.85
N GLY A 416 19.92 -7.98 10.60
CA GLY A 416 19.65 -8.58 9.28
C GLY A 416 20.68 -8.29 8.19
N ARG A 417 20.33 -8.70 6.96
CA ARG A 417 21.22 -8.81 5.81
C ARG A 417 21.94 -7.51 5.44
N ASP A 418 21.21 -6.40 5.37
CA ASP A 418 21.73 -5.12 4.87
C ASP A 418 22.16 -4.15 5.98
N ALA A 419 22.28 -4.64 7.23
CA ALA A 419 22.87 -3.88 8.34
C ALA A 419 24.22 -3.20 7.98
N PRO A 420 25.17 -3.84 7.27
CA PRO A 420 26.43 -3.19 6.89
C PRO A 420 26.25 -1.97 5.98
N GLN A 421 25.25 -1.98 5.10
CA GLN A 421 24.99 -0.89 4.15
C GLN A 421 24.32 0.29 4.86
N ILE A 422 23.37 0.01 5.76
CA ILE A 422 22.76 1.03 6.62
C ILE A 422 23.83 1.65 7.51
N ARG A 423 24.72 0.84 8.10
CA ARG A 423 25.85 1.32 8.90
C ARG A 423 26.69 2.31 8.10
N ALA A 424 27.05 1.97 6.87
CA ALA A 424 27.83 2.84 5.99
C ALA A 424 27.10 4.17 5.71
N ALA A 425 25.81 4.13 5.41
CA ALA A 425 25.00 5.33 5.17
C ALA A 425 24.86 6.24 6.40
N LEU A 426 24.93 5.68 7.60
CA LEU A 426 24.86 6.41 8.87
C LEU A 426 26.23 6.79 9.45
N GLN A 427 27.33 6.41 8.79
CA GLN A 427 28.67 6.84 9.21
C GLN A 427 28.75 8.37 9.25
N GLY A 428 29.18 8.92 10.37
CA GLY A 428 29.29 10.37 10.57
C GLY A 428 28.05 11.07 11.14
N CYS A 429 26.95 10.35 11.40
CA CYS A 429 25.76 10.95 12.05
C CYS A 429 25.99 11.31 13.54
N GLY A 430 27.10 10.89 14.15
CA GLY A 430 27.42 11.16 15.56
C GLY A 430 26.61 10.34 16.57
N VAL A 431 25.86 9.33 16.11
CA VAL A 431 24.99 8.48 16.93
C VAL A 431 25.63 7.09 17.08
N PRO A 432 25.65 6.48 18.29
CA PRO A 432 26.11 5.10 18.48
C PRO A 432 25.36 4.09 17.60
N LEU A 433 26.12 3.23 16.92
CA LEU A 433 25.59 2.17 16.03
C LEU A 433 26.01 0.79 16.56
N GLN A 434 25.04 -0.02 17.00
CA GLN A 434 25.28 -1.38 17.51
C GLN A 434 24.68 -2.42 16.57
N ASP A 435 25.30 -3.59 16.46
CA ASP A 435 24.73 -4.72 15.72
C ASP A 435 24.08 -5.70 16.70
N ALA A 436 23.00 -6.33 16.27
CA ALA A 436 22.35 -7.45 16.96
C ALA A 436 22.10 -8.59 15.97
N ALA A 437 22.31 -9.82 16.41
CA ALA A 437 22.06 -11.01 15.61
C ALA A 437 20.56 -11.35 15.56
N THR A 438 19.80 -10.96 16.58
CA THR A 438 18.37 -11.26 16.69
C THR A 438 17.57 -10.03 17.11
N LEU A 439 16.27 -10.02 16.80
CA LEU A 439 15.39 -8.93 17.21
C LEU A 439 15.25 -8.83 18.75
N PRO A 440 15.11 -9.91 19.53
CA PRO A 440 15.13 -9.82 20.99
C PRO A 440 16.40 -9.20 21.56
N GLU A 441 17.58 -9.57 21.02
CA GLU A 441 18.85 -8.94 21.38
C GLU A 441 18.84 -7.44 21.01
N ALA A 442 18.28 -7.09 19.85
CA ALA A 442 18.17 -5.70 19.44
C ALA A 442 17.31 -4.87 20.40
N VAL A 443 16.19 -5.42 20.90
CA VAL A 443 15.34 -4.77 21.91
C VAL A 443 16.09 -4.59 23.23
N GLN A 444 16.89 -5.57 23.65
CA GLN A 444 17.73 -5.45 24.86
C GLN A 444 18.78 -4.34 24.71
N LEU A 445 19.53 -4.32 23.60
CA LEU A 445 20.53 -3.27 23.32
C LEU A 445 19.88 -1.89 23.21
N ALA A 446 18.71 -1.81 22.58
CA ALA A 446 17.96 -0.57 22.46
C ALA A 446 17.55 -0.03 23.84
N THR A 447 17.06 -0.90 24.70
CA THR A 447 16.66 -0.59 26.08
C THR A 447 17.84 -0.10 26.92
N GLN A 448 19.03 -0.69 26.76
CA GLN A 448 20.25 -0.26 27.47
C GLN A 448 20.71 1.15 27.06
N ARG A 449 20.31 1.63 25.86
CA ARG A 449 20.64 2.97 25.36
C ARG A 449 19.56 4.00 25.63
N ALA A 450 18.32 3.57 25.90
CA ALA A 450 17.20 4.45 26.15
C ALA A 450 17.27 5.04 27.56
N HIS A 451 16.85 6.30 27.70
CA HIS A 451 16.67 6.99 28.97
C HIS A 451 15.17 7.17 29.25
N ALA A 452 14.80 7.45 30.50
CA ALA A 452 13.42 7.80 30.86
C ALA A 452 12.90 8.95 29.98
N GLY A 453 11.70 8.79 29.41
CA GLY A 453 11.06 9.72 28.47
C GLY A 453 11.46 9.54 26.99
N ASP A 454 12.45 8.69 26.69
CA ASP A 454 12.75 8.30 25.31
C ASP A 454 11.73 7.28 24.77
N ALA A 455 11.88 6.92 23.49
CA ALA A 455 11.19 5.77 22.91
C ALA A 455 12.13 4.83 22.16
N VAL A 456 11.77 3.54 22.14
CA VAL A 456 12.37 2.53 21.26
C VAL A 456 11.45 2.35 20.05
N LEU A 457 11.99 2.50 18.84
CA LEU A 457 11.24 2.40 17.59
C LEU A 457 11.77 1.24 16.74
N LEU A 458 10.94 0.23 16.47
CA LEU A 458 11.18 -0.72 15.39
C LEU A 458 10.63 -0.15 14.08
N SER A 459 11.47 0.47 13.26
CA SER A 459 11.11 0.93 11.91
C SER A 459 12.22 0.54 10.93
N PRO A 460 12.18 -0.68 10.37
CA PRO A 460 13.38 -1.35 9.87
C PRO A 460 13.98 -0.78 8.57
N ALA A 461 13.26 0.05 7.82
CA ALA A 461 13.60 0.50 6.46
C ALA A 461 13.77 -0.64 5.42
N CYS A 462 13.58 -1.89 5.83
CA CYS A 462 13.84 -3.11 5.08
C CYS A 462 12.68 -4.11 5.17
N ALA A 463 12.56 -4.97 4.16
CA ALA A 463 11.71 -6.14 4.23
C ALA A 463 12.23 -7.15 5.27
N SER A 464 11.35 -8.05 5.70
CA SER A 464 11.62 -8.98 6.81
C SER A 464 12.15 -10.34 6.37
N LEU A 465 12.13 -10.65 5.07
CA LEU A 465 12.20 -12.01 4.54
C LEU A 465 13.56 -12.71 4.74
N ASP A 466 14.59 -11.96 5.10
CA ASP A 466 15.90 -12.49 5.44
C ASP A 466 15.93 -13.15 6.83
N MET A 467 15.08 -12.69 7.75
CA MET A 467 15.04 -13.16 9.14
C MET A 467 13.67 -13.73 9.58
N PHE A 468 12.59 -13.41 8.88
CA PHE A 468 11.21 -13.70 9.29
C PHE A 468 10.30 -14.06 8.10
N ASP A 469 9.31 -14.92 8.33
CA ASP A 469 8.28 -15.27 7.35
C ASP A 469 7.58 -14.07 6.68
N ASN A 470 7.31 -13.01 7.44
CA ASN A 470 6.68 -11.77 6.99
C ASN A 470 6.79 -10.67 8.06
N TYR A 471 6.32 -9.46 7.76
CA TYR A 471 6.39 -8.33 8.69
C TYR A 471 5.56 -8.55 9.96
N ALA A 472 4.47 -9.33 9.90
CA ALA A 472 3.63 -9.62 11.06
C ALA A 472 4.32 -10.61 12.01
N HIS A 473 5.09 -11.57 11.49
CA HIS A 473 5.98 -12.38 12.30
C HIS A 473 7.05 -11.51 12.99
N ARG A 474 7.67 -10.58 12.28
CA ARG A 474 8.63 -9.62 12.88
C ARG A 474 8.00 -8.76 13.99
N ALA A 475 6.80 -8.22 13.75
CA ALA A 475 6.05 -7.44 14.74
C ALA A 475 5.76 -8.25 16.01
N ARG A 476 5.26 -9.48 15.84
CA ARG A 476 5.01 -10.39 16.97
C ARG A 476 6.27 -10.67 17.79
N VAL A 477 7.41 -10.96 17.14
CA VAL A 477 8.68 -11.18 17.85
C VAL A 477 9.13 -9.93 18.62
N PHE A 478 8.88 -8.73 18.07
CA PHE A 478 9.14 -7.47 18.78
C PHE A 478 8.25 -7.32 20.01
N CYS A 479 6.94 -7.48 19.85
CA CYS A 479 5.99 -7.38 20.96
C CYS A 479 6.28 -8.40 22.07
N GLU A 480 6.59 -9.65 21.70
CA GLU A 480 7.02 -10.70 22.64
C GLU A 480 8.31 -10.31 23.41
N ALA A 481 9.28 -9.70 22.72
CA ALA A 481 10.51 -9.23 23.37
C ALA A 481 10.26 -8.04 24.33
N VAL A 482 9.36 -7.13 23.99
CA VAL A 482 8.96 -6.02 24.87
C VAL A 482 8.17 -6.53 26.08
N GLN A 483 7.28 -7.51 25.87
CA GLN A 483 6.54 -8.17 26.94
C GLN A 483 7.48 -8.87 27.93
N ALA A 484 8.49 -9.60 27.44
CA ALA A 484 9.50 -10.23 28.30
C ALA A 484 10.28 -9.19 29.14
N LEU A 485 10.60 -8.02 28.56
CA LEU A 485 11.23 -6.93 29.31
C LEU A 485 10.32 -6.35 30.40
N ALA A 486 9.02 -6.25 30.15
CA ALA A 486 8.05 -5.78 31.13
C ALA A 486 7.96 -6.78 32.30
N GLU A 487 7.90 -8.09 32.01
CA GLU A 487 7.89 -9.16 33.00
C GLU A 487 9.16 -9.14 33.87
N ASP A 488 10.34 -9.01 33.26
CA ASP A 488 11.62 -8.86 33.97
C ASP A 488 11.69 -7.59 34.84
N ALA A 489 10.93 -6.56 34.48
CA ALA A 489 10.78 -5.33 35.27
C ALA A 489 9.68 -5.41 36.33
N GLY A 490 8.92 -6.51 36.39
CA GLY A 490 7.75 -6.66 37.27
C GLY A 490 6.59 -5.74 36.89
N GLN A 491 6.48 -5.37 35.62
CA GLN A 491 5.45 -4.49 35.06
C GLN A 491 4.48 -5.28 34.17
N THR A 492 3.22 -4.85 34.11
CA THR A 492 2.23 -5.38 33.16
C THR A 492 1.98 -4.33 32.09
N LEU A 493 2.07 -4.71 30.82
CA LEU A 493 1.79 -3.79 29.71
C LEU A 493 0.28 -3.57 29.59
N GLU A 494 -0.18 -2.36 29.87
CA GLU A 494 -1.55 -1.91 29.53
C GLU A 494 -1.58 -1.48 28.06
N GLY A 495 -1.61 -2.43 27.12
CA GLY A 495 -1.68 -2.09 25.69
C GLY A 495 -1.20 -3.18 24.76
N GLY A 496 -2.02 -4.18 24.53
CA GLY A 496 -1.76 -5.19 23.51
C GLY A 496 -2.91 -6.18 23.47
N THR A 497 -3.92 -5.92 22.64
CA THR A 497 -4.89 -6.95 22.29
C THR A 497 -4.19 -8.06 21.54
N ALA A 498 -4.42 -9.30 21.98
CA ALA A 498 -4.11 -10.52 21.26
C ALA A 498 -4.64 -10.52 19.81
#